data_AF-A0A7Y7TFJ5-F1
#
_entry.id   AF-A0A7Y7TFJ5-F1
#
_cell.length_a   1.000
_cell.length_b   1.000
_cell.length_c   1.000
_cell.angle_alpha   90.00
_cell.angle_beta   90.00
_cell.angle_gamma   90.00
#
_symmetry.space_group_name_H-M   'P 1'
#
loop_
_entity.id
_entity.type
_entity.pdbx_description
1 polymer ?
#
loop_
_entity_poly.entity_id
_entity_poly.type
_entity_poly.pdbx_seq_one_letter_code
_entity_poly.pdbx_strand_id
1 'polypeptide(L)'
;MAKPVSKTLIGLFVVGAVILGVAAVALFGSGKFFASRPTYVMFFSGSVNGLAVGSAVQFRGVKIGEVTEIKAQFNPEDLSFTIPVYIEIDPKSITTAKRLNNKMGTHINPFINKLVAKGLKAQLKMKSYVTGQLFVALDLYPDKPIQLVGIEKRYPEIPTIPSTADVLMATLDKVPVSEIVNGLVKLTNGVEKLVNSPEISSGLENLGTSLKELGSLVRKIDAEVKPLSSSIRGTSDAARNAFVQVEKTLALKEGVPGELAQGVRETLAQTGTTLEKIRVSIGSYGHIAERNTDIGQDLSNTLGEIKAAARSIRSLSEYLERHPEAFVKGKQPSRGE
;
A
#
# COMPACT_ATOMS: atom_id res chain seq x y z
N MET A 1 -35.90 89.08 -30.29
CA MET A 1 -36.70 89.07 -29.05
C MET A 1 -36.71 87.65 -28.50
N ALA A 2 -36.16 87.43 -27.30
CA ALA A 2 -36.11 86.09 -26.70
C ALA A 2 -37.49 85.73 -26.11
N LYS A 3 -38.02 84.56 -26.47
CA LYS A 3 -39.32 84.06 -25.99
C LYS A 3 -39.17 83.71 -24.50
N PRO A 4 -40.03 84.21 -23.59
CA PRO A 4 -39.90 83.91 -22.17
C PRO A 4 -40.10 82.41 -21.93
N VAL A 5 -39.18 81.80 -21.20
CA VAL A 5 -39.23 80.37 -20.89
C VAL A 5 -40.41 80.10 -19.96
N SER A 6 -41.28 79.16 -20.33
CA SER A 6 -42.45 78.85 -19.53
C SER A 6 -42.06 77.99 -18.32
N LYS A 7 -42.34 78.50 -17.12
CA LYS A 7 -42.02 77.82 -15.84
C LYS A 7 -42.77 76.48 -15.71
N THR A 8 -43.94 76.37 -16.33
CA THR A 8 -44.75 75.13 -16.39
C THR A 8 -44.10 74.05 -17.25
N LEU A 9 -43.44 74.38 -18.36
CA LEU A 9 -42.72 73.37 -19.16
C LEU A 9 -41.55 72.77 -18.38
N ILE A 10 -40.80 73.61 -17.66
CA ILE A 10 -39.69 73.17 -16.82
C ILE A 10 -40.21 72.27 -15.71
N GLY A 11 -41.31 72.65 -15.04
CA GLY A 11 -41.95 71.82 -14.02
C GLY A 11 -42.37 70.44 -14.55
N LEU A 12 -43.02 70.39 -15.72
CA LEU A 12 -43.42 69.13 -16.35
C LEU A 12 -42.22 68.24 -16.70
N PHE A 13 -41.14 68.84 -17.23
CA PHE A 13 -39.92 68.12 -17.57
C PHE A 13 -39.24 67.52 -16.33
N VAL A 14 -39.14 68.29 -15.24
CA VAL A 14 -38.55 67.81 -13.99
C VAL A 14 -39.37 66.68 -13.39
N VAL A 15 -40.71 66.82 -13.35
CA VAL A 15 -41.59 65.73 -12.86
C VAL A 15 -41.47 64.49 -13.73
N GLY A 16 -41.44 64.66 -15.06
CA GLY A 16 -41.22 63.55 -16.00
C GLY A 16 -39.88 62.85 -15.78
N ALA A 17 -38.80 63.62 -15.57
CA ALA A 17 -37.48 63.08 -15.29
C ALA A 17 -37.42 62.33 -13.95
N VAL A 18 -38.11 62.82 -12.91
CA VAL A 18 -38.22 62.13 -11.62
C VAL A 18 -38.99 60.81 -11.77
N ILE A 19 -40.13 60.82 -12.47
CA ILE A 19 -40.92 59.60 -12.72
C ILE A 19 -40.10 58.58 -13.51
N LEU A 20 -39.39 59.00 -14.56
CA LEU A 20 -38.49 58.14 -15.31
C LEU A 20 -37.34 57.60 -14.45
N GLY A 21 -36.78 58.42 -13.57
CA GLY A 21 -35.75 58.01 -12.61
C GLY A 21 -36.26 56.93 -11.65
N VAL A 22 -37.44 57.12 -11.07
CA VAL A 22 -38.08 56.13 -10.20
C VAL A 22 -38.41 54.85 -10.97
N ALA A 23 -38.94 54.97 -12.18
CA ALA A 23 -39.23 53.81 -13.04
C ALA A 23 -37.95 53.05 -13.42
N ALA A 24 -36.86 53.75 -13.73
CA ALA A 24 -35.57 53.12 -13.99
C ALA A 24 -35.05 52.39 -12.74
N VAL A 25 -35.07 53.01 -11.57
CA VAL A 25 -34.66 52.36 -10.31
C VAL A 25 -35.55 51.14 -10.01
N ALA A 26 -36.86 51.22 -10.25
CA ALA A 26 -37.77 50.10 -10.06
C ALA A 26 -37.52 48.95 -11.06
N LEU A 27 -37.36 49.26 -12.36
CA LEU A 27 -37.15 48.27 -13.42
C LEU A 27 -35.77 47.62 -13.32
N PHE A 28 -34.72 48.39 -13.04
CA PHE A 28 -33.35 47.89 -12.93
C PHE A 28 -32.98 47.38 -11.53
N GLY A 29 -33.62 47.91 -10.48
CA GLY A 29 -33.44 47.46 -9.10
C GLY A 29 -34.23 46.18 -8.77
N SER A 30 -35.41 45.96 -9.36
CA SER A 30 -36.22 44.79 -8.99
C SER A 30 -35.58 43.43 -9.36
N GLY A 31 -34.73 43.36 -10.39
CA GLY A 31 -34.17 42.09 -10.87
C GLY A 31 -33.12 41.44 -9.95
N LYS A 32 -32.39 42.25 -9.16
CA LYS A 32 -31.29 41.78 -8.30
C LYS A 32 -31.69 41.64 -6.83
N PHE A 33 -32.67 42.43 -6.40
CA PHE A 33 -33.11 42.52 -4.99
C PHE A 33 -34.29 41.60 -4.63
N PHE A 34 -35.02 41.03 -5.60
CA PHE A 34 -36.18 40.17 -5.35
C PHE A 34 -35.93 38.67 -5.50
N ALA A 35 -34.67 38.23 -5.67
CA ALA A 35 -34.35 36.81 -5.65
C ALA A 35 -34.38 36.30 -4.19
N SER A 36 -35.31 35.41 -3.87
CA SER A 36 -35.36 34.73 -2.57
C SER A 36 -34.13 33.84 -2.42
N ARG A 37 -33.10 34.34 -1.72
CA ARG A 37 -31.87 33.61 -1.41
C ARG A 37 -32.01 32.97 -0.04
N PRO A 38 -32.15 31.63 0.06
CA PRO A 38 -32.24 30.97 1.36
C PRO A 38 -30.93 31.16 2.13
N THR A 39 -31.08 31.59 3.39
CA THR A 39 -29.97 31.74 4.33
C THR A 39 -29.76 30.45 5.13
N TYR A 40 -28.51 30.07 5.31
CA TYR A 40 -28.07 28.93 6.13
C TYR A 40 -27.04 29.39 7.14
N VAL A 41 -26.92 28.65 8.23
CA VAL A 41 -25.92 28.89 9.28
C VAL A 41 -24.95 27.72 9.38
N MET A 42 -23.69 28.02 9.64
CA MET A 42 -22.63 27.05 9.87
C MET A 42 -21.83 27.51 11.08
N PHE A 43 -21.46 26.58 11.96
CA PHE A 43 -20.69 26.90 13.15
C PHE A 43 -19.28 26.33 13.01
N PHE A 44 -18.27 27.19 12.98
CA PHE A 44 -16.88 26.77 12.95
C PHE A 44 -16.26 26.86 14.35
N SER A 45 -15.55 25.80 14.74
CA SER A 45 -14.82 25.72 16.00
C SER A 45 -13.38 26.25 15.90
N GLY A 46 -12.84 26.31 14.68
CA GLY A 46 -11.50 26.81 14.39
C GLY A 46 -11.49 28.30 14.05
N SER A 47 -10.31 28.80 13.70
CA SER A 47 -10.15 30.20 13.28
C SER A 47 -10.84 30.44 11.93
N VAL A 48 -11.68 31.47 11.86
CA VAL A 48 -12.25 31.97 10.60
C VAL A 48 -11.39 33.08 9.98
N ASN A 49 -10.16 33.28 10.47
CA ASN A 49 -9.29 34.35 9.98
C ASN A 49 -9.00 34.18 8.48
N GLY A 50 -9.23 35.23 7.71
CA GLY A 50 -9.17 35.19 6.24
C GLY A 50 -10.52 34.94 5.56
N LEU A 51 -11.57 34.57 6.30
CA LEU A 51 -12.95 34.58 5.80
C LEU A 51 -13.56 35.98 5.98
N ALA A 52 -14.20 36.49 4.93
CA ALA A 52 -14.84 37.80 4.95
C ALA A 52 -16.27 37.73 4.42
N VAL A 53 -17.07 38.76 4.74
CA VAL A 53 -18.37 38.96 4.10
C VAL A 53 -18.14 39.14 2.59
N GLY A 54 -18.91 38.41 1.78
CA GLY A 54 -18.73 38.28 0.33
C GLY A 54 -17.80 37.13 -0.09
N SER A 55 -17.14 36.42 0.84
CA SER A 55 -16.39 35.22 0.51
C SER A 55 -17.29 34.20 -0.21
N ALA A 56 -16.74 33.55 -1.23
CA ALA A 56 -17.50 32.61 -2.04
C ALA A 56 -17.87 31.35 -1.23
N VAL A 57 -19.09 30.86 -1.47
CA VAL A 57 -19.51 29.52 -1.06
C VAL A 57 -19.48 28.65 -2.30
N GLN A 58 -18.70 27.57 -2.26
CA GLN A 58 -18.49 26.71 -3.41
C GLN A 58 -18.90 25.28 -3.10
N PHE A 59 -19.66 24.65 -4.00
CA PHE A 59 -19.88 23.21 -3.97
C PHE A 59 -18.97 22.56 -4.98
N ARG A 60 -18.03 21.72 -4.52
CA ARG A 60 -17.04 21.03 -5.38
C ARG A 60 -16.34 21.95 -6.41
N GLY A 61 -16.00 23.17 -5.98
CA GLY A 61 -15.30 24.17 -6.81
C GLY A 61 -16.20 25.10 -7.62
N VAL A 62 -17.51 24.88 -7.65
CA VAL A 62 -18.47 25.76 -8.33
C VAL A 62 -19.05 26.75 -7.32
N LYS A 63 -18.94 28.06 -7.59
CA LYS A 63 -19.56 29.09 -6.74
C LYS A 63 -21.09 28.95 -6.79
N ILE A 64 -21.69 28.65 -5.65
CA ILE A 64 -23.14 28.53 -5.48
C ILE A 64 -23.73 29.58 -4.54
N GLY A 65 -22.89 30.38 -3.88
CA GLY A 65 -23.35 31.35 -2.91
C GLY A 65 -22.26 32.28 -2.40
N GLU A 66 -22.57 32.99 -1.33
CA GLU A 66 -21.67 33.91 -0.65
C GLU A 66 -21.95 34.00 0.85
N VAL A 67 -20.90 34.34 1.61
CA VAL A 67 -20.99 34.64 3.04
C VAL A 67 -21.61 36.02 3.23
N THR A 68 -22.67 36.11 4.02
CA THR A 68 -23.38 37.36 4.27
C THR A 68 -23.06 37.98 5.62
N GLU A 69 -22.80 37.15 6.62
CA GLU A 69 -22.56 37.63 7.98
C GLU A 69 -21.67 36.67 8.77
N ILE A 70 -20.81 37.20 9.64
CA ILE A 70 -19.93 36.43 10.53
C ILE A 70 -20.07 37.05 11.93
N LYS A 71 -20.41 36.24 12.94
CA LYS A 71 -20.48 36.71 14.34
C LYS A 71 -19.60 35.84 15.22
N ALA A 72 -19.15 36.41 16.33
CA ALA A 72 -18.64 35.64 17.46
C ALA A 72 -19.75 35.61 18.51
N GLN A 73 -20.28 34.43 18.80
CA GLN A 73 -21.26 34.21 19.86
C GLN A 73 -20.57 33.61 21.07
N PHE A 74 -20.71 34.27 22.21
CA PHE A 74 -20.30 33.74 23.49
C PHE A 74 -21.47 32.94 24.08
N ASN A 75 -21.23 31.67 24.38
CA ASN A 75 -22.18 30.86 25.13
C ASN A 75 -21.85 30.97 26.63
N PRO A 76 -22.71 31.62 27.43
CA PRO A 76 -22.45 31.79 28.86
C PRO A 76 -22.61 30.48 29.66
N GLU A 77 -23.25 29.44 29.10
CA GLU A 77 -23.48 28.17 29.81
C GLU A 77 -22.21 27.31 29.91
N ASP A 78 -21.38 27.30 28.87
CA ASP A 78 -20.15 26.51 28.79
C ASP A 78 -18.89 27.38 28.64
N LEU A 79 -19.04 28.71 28.71
CA LEU A 79 -17.99 29.71 28.51
C LEU A 79 -17.26 29.56 27.17
N SER A 80 -17.90 28.94 26.17
CA SER A 80 -17.31 28.73 24.85
C SER A 80 -17.63 29.88 23.90
N PHE A 81 -16.74 30.08 22.92
CA PHE A 81 -17.00 30.96 21.79
C PHE A 81 -17.29 30.11 20.56
N THR A 82 -18.45 30.34 19.96
CA THR A 82 -18.82 29.72 18.68
C THR A 82 -18.91 30.80 17.61
N ILE A 83 -18.45 30.50 16.41
CA ILE A 83 -18.44 31.44 15.29
C ILE A 83 -19.50 31.02 14.27
N PRO A 84 -20.76 31.50 14.39
CA PRO A 84 -21.75 31.33 13.34
C PRO A 84 -21.38 32.15 12.11
N VAL A 85 -21.37 31.48 10.96
CA VAL A 85 -21.19 32.04 9.63
C VAL A 85 -22.48 31.84 8.86
N TYR A 86 -23.07 32.93 8.41
CA TYR A 86 -24.29 32.95 7.61
C TYR A 86 -23.94 33.01 6.14
N ILE A 87 -24.62 32.18 5.35
CA ILE A 87 -24.45 32.13 3.91
C ILE A 87 -25.78 32.22 3.18
N GLU A 88 -25.73 32.78 1.98
CA GLU A 88 -26.83 32.72 1.02
C GLU A 88 -26.43 31.85 -0.17
N ILE A 89 -27.33 30.96 -0.57
CA ILE A 89 -27.15 30.12 -1.76
C ILE A 89 -28.02 30.71 -2.89
N ASP A 90 -27.43 30.89 -4.07
CA ASP A 90 -28.14 31.31 -5.28
C ASP A 90 -28.90 30.12 -5.88
N PRO A 91 -30.25 30.14 -5.90
CA PRO A 91 -31.07 29.10 -6.53
C PRO A 91 -30.67 28.76 -7.97
N LYS A 92 -30.22 29.76 -8.74
CA LYS A 92 -29.91 29.61 -10.16
C LYS A 92 -28.61 28.84 -10.40
N SER A 93 -27.75 28.75 -9.39
CA SER A 93 -26.47 28.04 -9.49
C SER A 93 -26.63 26.52 -9.48
N ILE A 94 -27.78 26.00 -9.03
CA ILE A 94 -28.06 24.56 -8.94
C ILE A 94 -29.05 24.19 -10.03
N THR A 95 -28.56 23.68 -11.15
CA THR A 95 -29.40 23.16 -12.24
C THR A 95 -29.62 21.66 -12.08
N THR A 96 -30.84 21.19 -12.31
CA THR A 96 -31.15 19.75 -12.27
C THR A 96 -31.17 19.20 -13.69
N ALA A 97 -30.46 18.08 -13.92
CA ALA A 97 -30.36 17.44 -15.25
C ALA A 97 -31.72 16.92 -15.78
N LYS A 98 -32.67 16.61 -14.90
CA LYS A 98 -34.09 16.44 -15.25
C LYS A 98 -34.80 17.77 -14.99
N ARG A 99 -35.62 18.23 -15.94
CA ARG A 99 -36.68 19.23 -15.67
C ARG A 99 -37.61 18.65 -14.60
N LEU A 100 -37.22 18.77 -13.34
CA LEU A 100 -38.15 18.63 -12.24
C LEU A 100 -39.14 19.77 -12.41
N ASN A 101 -40.42 19.41 -12.53
CA ASN A 101 -41.54 20.32 -12.62
C ASN A 101 -41.33 21.55 -11.74
N ASN A 102 -41.78 22.70 -12.24
CA ASN A 102 -41.60 24.10 -11.85
C ASN A 102 -41.81 24.48 -10.36
N LYS A 103 -41.86 23.51 -9.43
CA LYS A 103 -42.04 23.67 -7.98
C LYS A 103 -40.73 23.61 -7.17
N MET A 104 -39.59 23.29 -7.79
CA MET A 104 -38.29 23.25 -7.09
C MET A 104 -37.61 24.62 -6.96
N GLY A 105 -38.07 25.64 -7.71
CA GLY A 105 -37.54 27.00 -7.64
C GLY A 105 -37.82 27.73 -6.31
N THR A 106 -38.68 27.18 -5.44
CA THR A 106 -39.15 27.86 -4.22
C THR A 106 -38.69 27.18 -2.93
N HIS A 107 -38.14 25.96 -2.97
CA HIS A 107 -37.79 25.19 -1.78
C HIS A 107 -36.45 24.45 -1.96
N ILE A 108 -35.32 25.17 -1.88
CA ILE A 108 -33.97 24.58 -1.87
C ILE A 108 -33.68 23.87 -0.54
N ASN A 109 -34.29 24.32 0.56
CA ASN A 109 -34.12 23.77 1.90
C ASN A 109 -34.28 22.23 1.96
N PRO A 110 -35.35 21.60 1.42
CA PRO A 110 -35.47 20.14 1.40
C PRO A 110 -34.39 19.42 0.58
N PHE A 111 -33.76 20.08 -0.39
CA PHE A 111 -32.64 19.50 -1.14
C PHE A 111 -31.36 19.52 -0.31
N ILE A 112 -31.04 20.66 0.31
CA ILE A 112 -29.88 20.78 1.22
C ILE A 112 -30.03 19.83 2.40
N ASN A 113 -31.20 19.72 3.01
CA ASN A 113 -31.42 18.78 4.12
C ASN A 113 -31.18 17.33 3.71
N LYS A 114 -31.59 16.93 2.49
CA LYS A 114 -31.28 15.61 1.93
C LYS A 114 -29.80 15.42 1.68
N LEU A 115 -29.09 16.46 1.26
CA LEU A 115 -27.64 16.40 1.08
C LEU A 115 -26.92 16.32 2.43
N VAL A 116 -27.36 17.05 3.45
CA VAL A 116 -26.85 16.95 4.83
C VAL A 116 -27.03 15.52 5.35
N ALA A 117 -28.20 14.91 5.14
CA ALA A 117 -28.42 13.50 5.47
C ALA A 117 -27.51 12.53 4.71
N LYS A 118 -26.99 12.92 3.53
CA LYS A 118 -25.99 12.17 2.75
C LYS A 118 -24.54 12.57 3.08
N GLY A 119 -24.33 13.37 4.11
CA GLY A 119 -23.02 13.81 4.57
C GLY A 119 -22.53 15.13 3.99
N LEU A 120 -23.40 16.04 3.54
CA LEU A 120 -22.99 17.39 3.16
C LEU A 120 -22.41 18.12 4.38
N LYS A 121 -21.19 18.62 4.23
CA LYS A 121 -20.50 19.41 5.25
C LYS A 121 -19.80 20.60 4.64
N ALA A 122 -19.66 21.61 5.48
CA ALA A 122 -18.87 22.78 5.19
C ALA A 122 -17.46 22.68 5.78
N GLN A 123 -16.49 23.12 5.01
CA GLN A 123 -15.10 23.24 5.43
C GLN A 123 -14.55 24.57 4.96
N LEU A 124 -13.76 25.25 5.79
CA LEU A 124 -12.99 26.41 5.34
C LEU A 124 -11.78 25.93 4.54
N LYS A 125 -11.63 26.45 3.33
CA LYS A 125 -10.48 26.20 2.46
C LYS A 125 -9.84 27.50 2.03
N MET A 126 -8.53 27.46 1.82
CA MET A 126 -7.78 28.62 1.32
C MET A 126 -8.06 28.83 -0.15
N LYS A 127 -8.50 30.05 -0.50
CA LYS A 127 -8.58 30.55 -1.86
C LYS A 127 -7.21 30.97 -2.37
N SER A 128 -6.42 31.57 -1.49
CA SER A 128 -5.09 32.10 -1.82
C SER A 128 -4.15 31.93 -0.62
N TYR A 129 -3.02 31.27 -0.87
CA TYR A 129 -1.96 31.10 0.13
C TYR A 129 -1.18 32.40 0.39
N VAL A 130 -1.17 33.31 -0.59
CA VAL A 130 -0.42 34.57 -0.48
C VAL A 130 -1.18 35.58 0.38
N THR A 131 -2.50 35.70 0.19
CA THR A 131 -3.32 36.68 0.91
C THR A 131 -4.03 36.09 2.12
N GLY A 132 -3.92 34.78 2.35
CA GLY A 132 -4.61 34.08 3.44
C GLY A 132 -6.14 34.05 3.31
N GLN A 133 -6.70 34.42 2.16
CA GLN A 133 -8.15 34.48 1.96
C GLN A 133 -8.77 33.08 1.98
N LEU A 134 -9.87 32.94 2.73
CA LEU A 134 -10.65 31.73 2.87
C LEU A 134 -11.97 31.82 2.09
N PHE A 135 -12.47 30.65 1.71
CA PHE A 135 -13.80 30.46 1.17
C PHE A 135 -14.47 29.26 1.85
N VAL A 136 -15.79 29.19 1.78
CA VAL A 136 -16.55 28.05 2.31
C VAL A 136 -16.67 27.00 1.21
N ALA A 137 -16.11 25.81 1.46
CA ALA A 137 -16.27 24.67 0.59
C ALA A 137 -17.35 23.73 1.15
N LEU A 138 -18.36 23.44 0.34
CA LEU A 138 -19.39 22.45 0.59
C LEU A 138 -19.07 21.17 -0.20
N ASP A 139 -18.98 20.03 0.48
CA ASP A 139 -18.77 18.72 -0.15
C ASP A 139 -19.42 17.61 0.67
N LEU A 140 -19.45 16.39 0.11
CA LEU A 140 -20.03 15.21 0.74
C LEU A 140 -18.92 14.40 1.45
N TYR A 141 -19.06 14.27 2.76
CA TYR A 141 -18.21 13.50 3.66
C TYR A 141 -19.07 12.48 4.42
N PRO A 142 -19.49 11.37 3.78
CA PRO A 142 -20.37 10.37 4.39
C PRO A 142 -19.75 9.69 5.62
N ASP A 143 -18.41 9.55 5.65
CA ASP A 143 -17.69 8.81 6.70
C ASP A 143 -17.43 9.63 7.97
N LYS A 144 -17.73 10.94 7.95
CA LYS A 144 -17.53 11.81 9.10
C LYS A 144 -18.84 11.91 9.89
N PRO A 145 -18.83 12.03 11.24
CA PRO A 145 -20.06 12.18 12.03
C PRO A 145 -20.76 13.52 11.76
N ILE A 146 -22.08 13.52 11.66
CA ILE A 146 -22.88 14.75 11.59
C ILE A 146 -22.93 15.35 12.99
N GLN A 147 -22.29 16.50 13.18
CA GLN A 147 -22.33 17.27 14.42
C GLN A 147 -23.04 18.58 14.12
N LEU A 148 -24.20 18.78 14.75
CA LEU A 148 -24.98 20.02 14.69
C LEU A 148 -24.89 20.69 16.06
N VAL A 149 -24.67 21.99 16.06
CA VAL A 149 -24.57 22.80 17.27
C VAL A 149 -25.96 23.16 17.79
N GLY A 150 -26.94 23.37 16.91
CA GLY A 150 -28.36 23.48 17.28
C GLY A 150 -28.75 24.74 18.08
N ILE A 151 -27.85 25.72 18.19
CA ILE A 151 -28.07 26.97 18.93
C ILE A 151 -29.01 27.91 18.17
N GLU A 152 -28.83 28.04 16.84
CA GLU A 152 -29.64 28.92 16.00
C GLU A 152 -30.78 28.14 15.33
N LYS A 153 -32.03 28.43 15.70
CA LYS A 153 -33.22 27.73 15.19
C LYS A 153 -33.87 28.43 13.99
N ARG A 154 -33.48 29.67 13.69
CA ARG A 154 -34.08 30.47 12.62
C ARG A 154 -33.69 30.01 11.22
N TYR A 155 -32.48 29.48 11.07
CA TYR A 155 -31.93 29.06 9.79
C TYR A 155 -31.51 27.59 9.83
N PRO A 156 -31.65 26.83 8.72
CA PRO A 156 -31.14 25.46 8.67
C PRO A 156 -29.62 25.45 8.83
N GLU A 157 -29.14 24.56 9.70
CA GLU A 157 -27.72 24.40 9.97
C GLU A 157 -27.07 23.40 8.99
N ILE A 158 -25.92 23.77 8.45
CA ILE A 158 -25.06 22.86 7.69
C ILE A 158 -23.90 22.44 8.60
N PRO A 159 -23.69 21.13 8.84
CA PRO A 159 -22.59 20.63 9.66
C PRO A 159 -21.24 21.09 9.12
N THR A 160 -20.30 21.36 10.02
CA THR A 160 -18.94 21.75 9.64
C THR A 160 -17.93 20.64 9.94
N ILE A 161 -16.78 20.71 9.29
CA ILE A 161 -15.59 19.95 9.67
C ILE A 161 -14.41 20.91 9.83
N PRO A 162 -13.41 20.57 10.67
CA PRO A 162 -12.21 21.37 10.83
C PRO A 162 -11.50 21.63 9.49
N SER A 163 -10.86 22.78 9.36
CA SER A 163 -10.08 23.09 8.17
C SER A 163 -8.82 22.21 8.11
N THR A 164 -8.24 22.05 6.91
CA THR A 164 -6.96 21.32 6.77
C THR A 164 -5.85 21.95 7.60
N ALA A 165 -5.85 23.28 7.74
CA ALA A 165 -4.88 24.00 8.57
C ALA A 165 -5.06 23.65 10.05
N ASP A 166 -6.30 23.62 10.55
CA ASP A 166 -6.58 23.24 11.95
C ASP A 166 -6.13 21.80 12.23
N VAL A 167 -6.42 20.87 11.31
CA VAL A 167 -6.00 19.47 11.44
C VAL A 167 -4.47 19.35 11.43
N LEU A 168 -3.79 20.10 10.57
CA LEU A 168 -2.33 20.10 10.49
C LEU A 168 -1.70 20.65 11.78
N MET A 169 -2.20 21.77 12.30
CA MET A 169 -1.70 22.36 13.55
C MET A 169 -1.93 21.40 14.73
N ALA A 170 -3.12 20.83 14.86
CA ALA A 170 -3.43 19.84 15.89
C ALA A 170 -2.60 18.55 15.76
N THR A 171 -2.09 18.24 14.57
CA THR A 171 -1.16 17.12 14.35
C THR A 171 0.26 17.51 14.72
N LEU A 172 0.71 18.73 14.37
CA LEU A 172 2.02 19.27 14.75
C LEU A 172 2.19 19.36 16.27
N ASP A 173 1.16 19.78 16.99
CA ASP A 173 1.16 19.83 18.46
C ASP A 173 1.36 18.45 19.10
N LYS A 174 0.99 17.39 18.38
CA LYS A 174 1.16 16.00 18.83
C LYS A 174 2.50 15.40 18.45
N VAL A 175 3.31 16.07 17.63
CA VAL A 175 4.65 15.57 17.28
C VAL A 175 5.60 15.91 18.43
N PRO A 176 6.13 14.90 19.15
CA PRO A 176 7.09 15.16 20.23
C PRO A 176 8.43 15.54 19.61
N VAL A 177 8.61 16.83 19.34
CA VAL A 177 9.88 17.37 18.81
C VAL A 177 11.05 16.99 19.72
N SER A 178 10.81 16.90 21.03
CA SER A 178 11.76 16.38 22.02
C SER A 178 12.22 14.95 21.73
N GLU A 179 11.33 14.05 21.28
CA GLU A 179 11.71 12.68 20.92
C GLU A 179 12.52 12.65 19.62
N ILE A 180 12.22 13.51 18.65
CA ILE A 180 13.01 13.65 17.42
C ILE A 180 14.42 14.15 17.75
N VAL A 181 14.52 15.20 18.57
CA VAL A 181 15.81 15.76 19.00
C VAL A 181 16.58 14.73 19.83
N ASN A 182 15.93 14.03 20.77
CA ASN A 182 16.58 12.98 21.55
C ASN A 182 17.00 11.78 20.68
N GLY A 183 16.22 11.43 19.66
CA GLY A 183 16.57 10.42 18.67
C GLY A 183 17.79 10.82 17.86
N LEU A 184 17.88 12.09 17.43
CA LEU A 184 19.04 12.64 16.74
C LEU A 184 20.28 12.69 17.62
N VAL A 185 20.16 13.11 18.88
CA VAL A 185 21.26 13.09 19.85
C VAL A 185 21.74 11.65 20.11
N LYS A 186 20.82 10.69 20.24
CA LYS A 186 21.15 9.26 20.38
C LYS A 186 21.83 8.70 19.12
N LEU A 187 21.43 9.14 17.93
CA LEU A 187 22.09 8.77 16.68
C LEU A 187 23.51 9.33 16.62
N THR A 188 23.72 10.59 16.97
CA THR A 188 25.06 11.19 17.03
C THR A 188 25.96 10.44 18.00
N ASN A 189 25.46 10.14 19.21
CA ASN A 189 26.20 9.37 20.22
C ASN A 189 26.42 7.90 19.78
N GLY A 190 25.48 7.33 19.02
CA GLY A 190 25.58 5.98 18.46
C GLY A 190 26.63 5.89 17.35
N VAL A 191 26.70 6.90 16.47
CA VAL A 191 27.72 7.02 15.43
C VAL A 191 29.09 7.27 16.05
N GLU A 192 29.19 8.11 17.07
CA GLU A 192 30.45 8.33 17.81
C GLU A 192 30.94 7.05 18.49
N LYS A 193 30.04 6.29 19.12
CA LYS A 193 30.38 4.97 19.67
C LYS A 193 30.78 3.97 18.59
N LEU A 194 30.09 3.95 17.45
CA LEU A 194 30.38 3.03 16.36
C LEU A 194 31.76 3.32 15.74
N VAL A 195 32.08 4.60 15.50
CA VAL A 195 33.36 5.03 14.89
C VAL A 195 34.56 4.85 15.84
N ASN A 196 34.36 4.98 17.15
CA ASN A 196 35.43 4.83 18.15
C ASN A 196 35.44 3.46 18.86
N SER A 197 34.59 2.53 18.45
CA SER A 197 34.51 1.20 19.06
C SER A 197 35.66 0.30 18.57
N PRO A 198 36.49 -0.28 19.47
CA PRO A 198 37.54 -1.24 19.09
C PRO A 198 36.98 -2.49 18.40
N GLU A 199 35.68 -2.77 18.53
CA GLU A 199 34.97 -3.87 17.89
C GLU A 199 34.93 -3.77 16.35
N ILE A 200 35.00 -2.59 15.73
CA ILE A 200 35.07 -2.47 14.25
C ILE A 200 36.43 -2.94 13.74
N SER A 201 37.51 -2.55 14.42
CA SER A 201 38.87 -2.98 14.07
C SER A 201 39.01 -4.49 14.24
N SER A 202 38.49 -5.05 15.34
CA SER A 202 38.46 -6.51 15.57
C SER A 202 37.51 -7.24 14.61
N GLY A 203 36.40 -6.62 14.21
CA GLY A 203 35.46 -7.17 13.24
C GLY A 203 36.05 -7.29 11.83
N LEU A 204 36.81 -6.28 11.40
CA LEU A 204 37.53 -6.30 10.11
C LEU A 204 38.67 -7.34 10.10
N GLU A 205 39.35 -7.52 11.23
CA GLU A 205 40.37 -8.57 11.41
C GLU A 205 39.76 -9.99 11.39
N ASN A 206 38.62 -10.18 12.05
CA ASN A 206 37.86 -11.42 12.04
C ASN A 206 37.25 -11.73 10.67
N LEU A 207 36.86 -10.70 9.91
CA LEU A 207 36.41 -10.84 8.52
C LEU A 207 37.55 -11.36 7.63
N GLY A 208 38.75 -10.80 7.80
CA GLY A 208 39.95 -11.28 7.10
C GLY A 208 40.27 -12.74 7.40
N THR A 209 40.14 -13.15 8.67
CA THR A 209 40.33 -14.54 9.09
C THR A 209 39.26 -15.47 8.51
N SER A 210 37.99 -15.07 8.55
CA SER A 210 36.87 -15.84 7.98
C SER A 210 36.98 -16.00 6.45
N LEU A 211 37.42 -14.95 5.74
CA LEU A 211 37.66 -15.01 4.29
C LEU A 211 38.83 -15.93 3.93
N LYS A 212 39.86 -15.99 4.78
CA LYS A 212 41.01 -16.89 4.63
C LYS A 212 40.62 -18.35 4.90
N GLU A 213 39.74 -18.58 5.87
CA GLU A 213 39.16 -19.91 6.15
C GLU A 213 38.23 -20.37 5.03
N LEU A 214 37.37 -19.49 4.50
CA LEU A 214 36.55 -19.77 3.31
C LEU A 214 37.40 -20.16 2.10
N GLY A 215 38.49 -19.42 1.82
CA GLY A 215 39.43 -19.78 0.76
C GLY A 215 40.10 -21.14 0.96
N SER A 216 40.31 -21.55 2.21
CA SER A 216 40.87 -22.85 2.58
C SER A 216 39.84 -23.98 2.42
N LEU A 217 38.58 -23.70 2.72
CA LEU A 217 37.45 -24.61 2.56
C LEU A 217 37.17 -24.90 1.08
N VAL A 218 37.19 -23.86 0.24
CA VAL A 218 37.07 -23.99 -1.23
C VAL A 218 38.19 -24.87 -1.81
N ARG A 219 39.44 -24.71 -1.34
CA ARG A 219 40.56 -25.56 -1.77
C ARG A 219 40.44 -27.01 -1.31
N LYS A 220 39.88 -27.27 -0.12
CA LYS A 220 39.62 -28.63 0.38
C LYS A 220 38.48 -29.30 -0.39
N ILE A 221 37.44 -28.55 -0.74
CA ILE A 221 36.34 -29.03 -1.59
C ILE A 221 36.90 -29.42 -2.97
N ASP A 222 37.73 -28.59 -3.58
CA ASP A 222 38.32 -28.86 -4.90
C ASP A 222 39.24 -30.11 -4.91
N ALA A 223 39.90 -30.39 -3.78
CA ALA A 223 40.73 -31.58 -3.58
C ALA A 223 39.91 -32.88 -3.38
N GLU A 224 38.71 -32.81 -2.78
CA GLU A 224 37.85 -33.98 -2.52
C GLU A 224 36.81 -34.26 -3.61
N VAL A 225 36.48 -33.28 -4.47
CA VAL A 225 35.52 -33.45 -5.58
C VAL A 225 36.09 -34.33 -6.71
N LYS A 226 37.41 -34.31 -6.96
CA LYS A 226 38.06 -35.17 -7.96
C LYS A 226 37.85 -36.67 -7.71
N PRO A 227 38.14 -37.23 -6.52
CA PRO A 227 37.91 -38.66 -6.23
C PRO A 227 36.44 -39.05 -6.14
N LEU A 228 35.53 -38.09 -5.90
CA LEU A 228 34.10 -38.35 -5.97
C LEU A 228 33.64 -38.60 -7.43
N SER A 229 34.17 -37.84 -8.38
CA SER A 229 33.88 -38.04 -9.81
C SER A 229 34.41 -39.37 -10.36
N SER A 230 35.49 -39.93 -9.79
CA SER A 230 36.00 -41.26 -10.15
C SER A 230 35.20 -42.36 -9.48
N SER A 231 34.74 -42.16 -8.24
CA SER A 231 33.89 -43.12 -7.52
C SER A 231 32.50 -43.26 -8.14
N ILE A 232 31.90 -42.16 -8.63
CA ILE A 232 30.62 -42.18 -9.35
C ILE A 232 30.75 -42.91 -10.70
N ARG A 233 31.84 -42.68 -11.43
CA ARG A 233 32.14 -43.42 -12.68
C ARG A 233 32.31 -44.91 -12.41
N GLY A 234 33.15 -45.28 -11.43
CA GLY A 234 33.36 -46.68 -11.07
C GLY A 234 32.09 -47.38 -10.59
N THR A 235 31.20 -46.68 -9.88
CA THR A 235 29.90 -47.23 -9.47
C THR A 235 28.97 -47.40 -10.66
N SER A 236 28.96 -46.46 -11.60
CA SER A 236 28.17 -46.57 -12.83
C SER A 236 28.65 -47.73 -13.71
N ASP A 237 29.96 -47.93 -13.82
CA ASP A 237 30.56 -49.03 -14.57
C ASP A 237 30.26 -50.38 -13.89
N ALA A 238 30.38 -50.46 -12.56
CA ALA A 238 30.04 -51.65 -11.79
C ALA A 238 28.54 -51.99 -11.89
N ALA A 239 27.66 -50.99 -11.78
CA ALA A 239 26.24 -51.16 -11.99
C ALA A 239 25.96 -51.69 -13.40
N ARG A 240 26.53 -51.05 -14.43
CA ARG A 240 26.36 -51.45 -15.84
C ARG A 240 26.83 -52.88 -16.10
N ASN A 241 27.92 -53.31 -15.49
CA ASN A 241 28.39 -54.69 -15.59
C ASN A 241 27.42 -55.68 -14.90
N ALA A 242 26.90 -55.33 -13.72
CA ALA A 242 25.88 -56.13 -13.05
C ALA A 242 24.59 -56.26 -13.89
N PHE A 243 24.15 -55.18 -14.57
CA PHE A 243 23.03 -55.22 -15.52
C PHE A 243 23.26 -56.26 -16.62
N VAL A 244 24.43 -56.22 -17.25
CA VAL A 244 24.79 -57.14 -18.34
C VAL A 244 24.85 -58.59 -17.84
N GLN A 245 25.33 -58.82 -16.61
CA GLN A 245 25.39 -60.14 -16.00
C GLN A 245 23.98 -60.69 -15.72
N VAL A 246 23.09 -59.86 -15.19
CA VAL A 246 21.69 -60.20 -14.90
C VAL A 246 20.92 -60.50 -16.19
N GLU A 247 21.11 -59.68 -17.23
CA GLU A 247 20.47 -59.92 -18.54
C GLU A 247 20.92 -61.24 -19.16
N LYS A 248 22.22 -61.57 -19.11
CA LYS A 248 22.74 -62.86 -19.57
C LYS A 248 22.18 -64.04 -18.77
N THR A 249 22.01 -63.87 -17.46
CA THR A 249 21.48 -64.92 -16.58
C THR A 249 19.99 -65.14 -16.80
N LEU A 250 19.23 -64.07 -17.07
CA LEU A 250 17.80 -64.13 -17.40
C LEU A 250 17.53 -64.64 -18.83
N ALA A 251 18.50 -64.54 -19.73
CA ALA A 251 18.43 -65.09 -21.08
C ALA A 251 18.69 -66.62 -21.13
N LEU A 252 19.22 -67.21 -20.05
CA LEU A 252 19.32 -68.66 -19.91
C LEU A 252 17.93 -69.21 -19.56
N LYS A 253 17.45 -70.11 -20.42
CA LYS A 253 16.05 -70.57 -20.53
C LYS A 253 15.51 -71.38 -19.32
N GLU A 254 16.26 -71.47 -18.23
CA GLU A 254 15.89 -72.24 -17.04
C GLU A 254 16.13 -71.41 -15.76
N GLY A 255 15.05 -71.03 -15.06
CA GLY A 255 15.11 -70.93 -13.59
C GLY A 255 14.91 -69.59 -12.88
N VAL A 256 14.19 -68.60 -13.44
CA VAL A 256 13.74 -67.43 -12.63
C VAL A 256 12.22 -67.23 -12.77
N PRO A 257 11.44 -67.26 -11.66
CA PRO A 257 10.03 -66.91 -11.69
C PRO A 257 9.82 -65.53 -12.32
N GLY A 258 8.88 -65.40 -13.27
CA GLY A 258 8.69 -64.19 -14.08
C GLY A 258 8.49 -62.91 -13.26
N GLU A 259 7.91 -63.02 -12.06
CA GLU A 259 7.67 -61.92 -11.13
C GLU A 259 8.97 -61.39 -10.50
N LEU A 260 9.90 -62.27 -10.10
CA LEU A 260 11.21 -61.88 -9.57
C LEU A 260 12.06 -61.20 -10.65
N ALA A 261 12.01 -61.73 -11.88
CA ALA A 261 12.69 -61.12 -13.01
C ALA A 261 12.15 -59.72 -13.32
N GLN A 262 10.84 -59.50 -13.14
CA GLN A 262 10.21 -58.20 -13.35
C GLN A 262 10.56 -57.20 -12.24
N GLY A 263 10.47 -57.58 -10.97
CA GLY A 263 10.82 -56.72 -9.84
C GLY A 263 12.29 -56.31 -9.85
N VAL A 264 13.18 -57.22 -10.24
CA VAL A 264 14.61 -56.91 -10.43
C VAL A 264 14.80 -55.93 -11.59
N ARG A 265 14.16 -56.15 -12.75
CA ARG A 265 14.23 -55.22 -13.90
C ARG A 265 13.73 -53.81 -13.55
N GLU A 266 12.66 -53.72 -12.77
CA GLU A 266 12.05 -52.44 -12.37
C GLU A 266 12.92 -51.69 -11.36
N THR A 267 13.41 -52.38 -10.31
CA THR A 267 14.34 -51.82 -9.33
C THR A 267 15.62 -51.34 -10.00
N LEU A 268 16.10 -52.11 -10.97
CA LEU A 268 17.27 -51.77 -11.77
C LEU A 268 17.02 -50.54 -12.66
N ALA A 269 15.87 -50.46 -13.37
CA ALA A 269 15.50 -49.29 -14.15
C ALA A 269 15.38 -48.02 -13.28
N GLN A 270 14.78 -48.13 -12.09
CA GLN A 270 14.69 -47.04 -11.11
C GLN A 270 16.07 -46.61 -10.60
N THR A 271 16.99 -47.56 -10.38
CA THR A 271 18.37 -47.27 -9.98
C THR A 271 19.11 -46.50 -11.07
N GLY A 272 18.98 -46.90 -12.34
CA GLY A 272 19.58 -46.19 -13.47
C GLY A 272 19.08 -44.75 -13.61
N THR A 273 17.76 -44.55 -13.51
CA THR A 273 17.17 -43.19 -13.57
C THR A 273 17.54 -42.31 -12.39
N THR A 274 17.69 -42.90 -11.19
CA THR A 274 18.13 -42.18 -9.99
C THR A 274 19.58 -41.73 -10.10
N LEU A 275 20.47 -42.62 -10.59
CA LEU A 275 21.86 -42.29 -10.85
C LEU A 275 22.01 -41.17 -11.90
N GLU A 276 21.18 -41.19 -12.94
CA GLU A 276 21.17 -40.13 -13.95
C GLU A 276 20.69 -38.78 -13.39
N LYS A 277 19.64 -38.78 -12.54
CA LYS A 277 19.18 -37.58 -11.84
C LYS A 277 20.26 -37.01 -10.92
N ILE A 278 20.96 -37.87 -10.17
CA ILE A 278 22.09 -37.46 -9.32
C ILE A 278 23.20 -36.82 -10.16
N ARG A 279 23.52 -37.41 -11.32
CA ARG A 279 24.54 -36.88 -12.24
C ARG A 279 24.16 -35.48 -12.76
N VAL A 280 22.91 -35.30 -13.20
CA VAL A 280 22.40 -34.02 -13.71
C VAL A 280 22.33 -32.96 -12.61
N SER A 281 21.86 -33.33 -11.41
CA SER A 281 21.84 -32.46 -10.24
C SER A 281 23.23 -31.96 -9.88
N ILE A 282 24.22 -32.84 -9.76
CA ILE A 282 25.62 -32.46 -9.47
C ILE A 282 26.18 -31.51 -10.54
N GLY A 283 25.85 -31.72 -11.82
CA GLY A 283 26.26 -30.82 -12.91
C GLY A 283 25.60 -29.44 -12.86
N SER A 284 24.38 -29.33 -12.35
CA SER A 284 23.61 -28.08 -12.30
C SER A 284 23.99 -27.15 -11.14
N TYR A 285 24.62 -27.66 -10.08
CA TYR A 285 24.97 -26.87 -8.88
C TYR A 285 26.31 -26.12 -8.97
N GLY A 286 27.06 -26.29 -10.06
CA GLY A 286 28.31 -25.54 -10.31
C GLY A 286 28.14 -24.03 -10.50
N HIS A 287 26.91 -23.51 -10.55
CA HIS A 287 26.62 -22.09 -10.79
C HIS A 287 25.86 -21.35 -9.68
N ILE A 288 25.58 -21.98 -8.52
CA ILE A 288 24.75 -21.38 -7.44
C ILE A 288 25.52 -21.25 -6.10
N ALA A 289 26.85 -21.41 -6.12
CA ALA A 289 27.68 -21.40 -4.92
C ALA A 289 28.09 -19.98 -4.44
N GLU A 290 27.16 -19.02 -4.41
CA GLU A 290 27.47 -17.65 -3.94
C GLU A 290 26.61 -17.11 -2.80
N ARG A 291 25.56 -17.79 -2.31
CA ARG A 291 24.69 -17.15 -1.29
C ARG A 291 24.18 -17.94 -0.09
N ASN A 292 24.40 -19.25 0.04
CA ASN A 292 23.90 -19.98 1.21
C ASN A 292 24.98 -20.89 1.84
N THR A 293 25.31 -20.60 3.09
CA THR A 293 26.30 -21.33 3.92
C THR A 293 25.83 -22.72 4.38
N ASP A 294 24.52 -23.01 4.30
CA ASP A 294 23.93 -24.27 4.78
C ASP A 294 24.03 -25.44 3.77
N ILE A 295 24.37 -25.14 2.51
CA ILE A 295 24.46 -26.14 1.43
C ILE A 295 25.64 -27.10 1.64
N GLY A 296 26.71 -26.66 2.31
CA GLY A 296 27.93 -27.47 2.49
C GLY A 296 27.71 -28.70 3.36
N GLN A 297 26.85 -28.62 4.36
CA GLN A 297 26.66 -29.67 5.36
C GLN A 297 25.72 -30.78 4.84
N ASP A 298 24.62 -30.39 4.19
CA ASP A 298 23.68 -31.32 3.54
C ASP A 298 24.33 -32.08 2.39
N LEU A 299 25.21 -31.40 1.62
CA LEU A 299 25.96 -32.04 0.55
C LEU A 299 26.95 -33.08 1.12
N SER A 300 27.67 -32.75 2.18
CA SER A 300 28.62 -33.69 2.79
C SER A 300 27.92 -34.96 3.31
N ASN A 301 26.78 -34.80 3.98
CA ASN A 301 25.97 -35.92 4.48
C ASN A 301 25.46 -36.80 3.32
N THR A 302 24.88 -36.18 2.28
CA THR A 302 24.37 -36.89 1.10
C THR A 302 25.47 -37.65 0.37
N LEU A 303 26.65 -37.05 0.23
CA LEU A 303 27.81 -37.70 -0.39
C LEU A 303 28.33 -38.89 0.44
N GLY A 304 28.27 -38.79 1.77
CA GLY A 304 28.56 -39.89 2.68
C GLY A 304 27.62 -41.09 2.47
N GLU A 305 26.31 -40.82 2.36
CA GLU A 305 25.29 -41.85 2.12
C GLU A 305 25.43 -42.52 0.75
N ILE A 306 25.68 -41.73 -0.31
CA ILE A 306 25.94 -42.25 -1.66
C ILE A 306 27.17 -43.17 -1.66
N LYS A 307 28.24 -42.78 -0.96
CA LYS A 307 29.46 -43.59 -0.84
C LYS A 307 29.19 -44.91 -0.10
N ALA A 308 28.37 -44.88 0.93
CA ALA A 308 27.95 -46.08 1.66
C ALA A 308 27.12 -47.02 0.77
N ALA A 309 26.15 -46.49 0.02
CA ALA A 309 25.34 -47.25 -0.91
C ALA A 309 26.17 -47.87 -2.04
N ALA A 310 27.09 -47.11 -2.64
CA ALA A 310 27.99 -47.60 -3.68
C ALA A 310 28.86 -48.77 -3.20
N ARG A 311 29.34 -48.73 -1.95
CA ARG A 311 30.08 -49.85 -1.33
C ARG A 311 29.19 -51.09 -1.17
N SER A 312 27.95 -50.93 -0.73
CA SER A 312 26.99 -52.03 -0.60
C SER A 312 26.66 -52.67 -1.95
N ILE A 313 26.44 -51.87 -2.99
CA ILE A 313 26.20 -52.35 -4.36
C ILE A 313 27.42 -53.09 -4.89
N ARG A 314 28.62 -52.54 -4.69
CA ARG A 314 29.87 -53.20 -5.09
C ARG A 314 30.06 -54.53 -4.36
N SER A 315 29.82 -54.56 -3.05
CA SER A 315 29.92 -55.79 -2.26
C SER A 315 28.91 -56.84 -2.71
N LEU A 316 27.68 -56.43 -3.05
CA LEU A 316 26.68 -57.32 -3.64
C LEU A 316 27.11 -57.84 -5.02
N SER A 317 27.63 -56.97 -5.87
CA SER A 317 28.14 -57.34 -7.20
C SER A 317 29.28 -58.34 -7.08
N GLU A 318 30.28 -58.07 -6.23
CA GLU A 318 31.41 -58.97 -5.98
C GLU A 318 30.97 -60.29 -5.34
N TYR A 319 29.87 -60.29 -4.56
CA TYR A 319 29.29 -61.50 -3.98
C TYR A 319 28.56 -62.34 -5.02
N LEU A 320 27.73 -61.71 -5.87
CA LEU A 320 27.01 -62.37 -6.96
C LEU A 320 27.94 -62.89 -8.05
N GLU A 321 29.05 -62.18 -8.32
CA GLU A 321 30.08 -62.63 -9.25
C GLU A 321 30.79 -63.90 -8.73
N ARG A 322 30.95 -64.04 -7.41
CA ARG A 322 31.54 -65.22 -6.77
C ARG A 322 30.54 -66.36 -6.52
N HIS A 323 29.27 -66.05 -6.36
CA HIS A 323 28.20 -67.00 -6.00
C HIS A 323 26.94 -66.81 -6.86
N PRO A 324 26.96 -67.22 -8.14
CA PRO A 324 25.81 -67.06 -9.04
C PRO A 324 24.57 -67.84 -8.56
N GLU A 325 24.75 -68.94 -7.84
CA GLU A 325 23.68 -69.75 -7.25
C GLU A 325 22.90 -69.06 -6.13
N ALA A 326 23.46 -68.03 -5.49
CA ALA A 326 22.80 -67.29 -4.42
C ALA A 326 21.56 -66.50 -4.90
N PHE A 327 21.46 -66.25 -6.21
CA PHE A 327 20.32 -65.57 -6.83
C PHE A 327 19.03 -66.39 -6.78
N VAL A 328 19.13 -67.72 -6.91
CA VAL A 328 17.98 -68.63 -6.98
C VAL A 328 17.65 -69.23 -5.61
N LYS A 329 18.67 -69.49 -4.78
CA LYS A 329 18.50 -70.18 -3.49
C LYS A 329 18.46 -69.26 -2.28
N GLY A 330 18.69 -67.96 -2.48
CA GLY A 330 18.90 -67.01 -1.39
C GLY A 330 20.26 -67.18 -0.72
N LYS A 331 20.73 -66.13 -0.04
CA LYS A 331 22.01 -66.12 0.68
C LYS A 331 22.00 -67.21 1.75
N GLN A 332 22.86 -68.22 1.65
CA GLN A 332 23.01 -69.20 2.71
C GLN A 332 23.59 -68.52 3.96
N PRO A 333 23.00 -68.73 5.16
CA PRO A 333 23.53 -68.17 6.38
C PRO A 333 24.92 -68.75 6.63
N SER A 334 25.90 -67.87 6.86
CA SER A 334 27.24 -68.27 7.28
C SER A 334 27.12 -69.00 8.61
N ARG A 335 27.37 -70.31 8.62
CA ARG A 335 27.60 -71.06 9.86
C ARG A 335 28.95 -70.62 10.42
N GLY A 336 28.91 -69.81 11.48
CA GLY A 336 30.09 -69.44 12.25
C GLY A 336 29.97 -68.04 12.85
N GLU A 337 29.78 -68.00 14.17
CA GLU A 337 30.11 -66.87 15.04
C GLU A 337 31.61 -66.50 14.94
#